data_AF-A0A7J0H717-F1
#
_entry.id   AF-A0A7J0H717-F1
#
_cell.length_a   1.000
_cell.length_b   1.000
_cell.length_c   1.000
_cell.angle_alpha   90.00
_cell.angle_beta   90.00
_cell.angle_gamma   90.00
#
_symmetry.space_group_name_H-M   'P 1'
#
loop_
_entity.id
_entity.type
_entity.pdbx_description
1 polymer ?
#
loop_
_entity_poly.entity_id
_entity_poly.type
_entity_poly.pdbx_seq_one_letter_code
_entity_poly.pdbx_strand_id
1 'polypeptide(L)'
;MAVCMVAIEETPRKLQGLTRMTRHPLLFVPGAAYHTLIEAFGGKGYLVGTPEELKSALAESFAARKPAVINVTIDPYAGAESGRLQHKN
;
A
#
# COMPACT_ATOMS: atom_id res chain seq x y z
N MET A 1 9.51 -18.52 7.68
CA MET A 1 9.76 -17.08 7.49
C MET A 1 8.43 -16.40 7.27
N ALA A 2 8.07 -15.36 8.03
CA ALA A 2 6.88 -14.55 7.76
C ALA A 2 7.31 -13.43 6.82
N VAL A 3 6.80 -13.43 5.59
CA VAL A 3 7.03 -12.35 4.62
C VAL A 3 5.85 -11.39 4.77
N CYS A 4 6.12 -10.19 5.26
CA CYS A 4 5.14 -9.11 5.34
C CYS A 4 5.41 -8.15 4.18
N MET A 5 4.45 -8.01 3.28
CA MET A 5 4.56 -7.12 2.13
C MET A 5 3.65 -5.91 2.34
N VAL A 6 4.26 -4.73 2.38
CA VAL A 6 3.54 -3.47 2.51
C VAL A 6 3.26 -2.95 1.10
N ALA A 7 1.97 -2.87 0.74
CA ALA A 7 1.52 -2.23 -0.50
C ALA A 7 1.09 -0.80 -0.17
N ILE A 8 1.50 0.15 -1.00
CA ILE A 8 1.12 1.56 -0.87
C ILE A 8 0.06 1.84 -1.94
N GLU A 9 -1.09 2.34 -1.51
CA GLU A 9 -2.24 2.58 -2.38
C GLU A 9 -2.77 4.00 -2.27
N GLU A 10 -3.26 4.51 -3.40
CA GLU A 10 -3.83 5.83 -3.52
C GLU A 10 -5.28 5.90 -3.04
N THR A 11 -5.61 6.96 -2.29
CA THR A 11 -6.99 7.16 -1.81
C THR A 11 -7.99 7.38 -2.97
N PRO A 12 -9.09 6.62 -3.04
CA PRO A 12 -10.01 6.62 -4.19
C PRO A 12 -10.82 7.93 -4.33
N ARG A 13 -10.92 8.74 -3.27
CA ARG A 13 -11.76 9.96 -3.26
C ARG A 13 -11.21 11.11 -4.12
N LYS A 14 -9.91 11.18 -4.38
CA LYS A 14 -9.29 12.25 -5.20
C LYS A 14 -9.27 11.94 -6.71
N LEU A 15 -9.62 10.72 -7.10
CA LEU A 15 -9.47 10.23 -8.48
C LEU A 15 -10.75 10.27 -9.32
N GLN A 16 -11.91 10.63 -8.76
CA GLN A 16 -13.17 10.71 -9.52
C GLN A 16 -13.14 11.75 -10.66
N GLY A 17 -12.21 12.71 -10.65
CA GLY A 17 -12.01 13.67 -11.75
C GLY A 17 -10.89 13.34 -12.74
N LEU A 18 -9.97 12.43 -12.39
CA LEU A 18 -8.70 12.22 -13.13
C LEU A 18 -8.61 10.88 -13.88
N THR A 19 -9.48 9.93 -13.55
CA THR A 19 -9.53 8.58 -14.15
C THR A 19 -9.87 8.56 -15.64
N ARG A 20 -10.35 9.69 -16.20
CA ARG A 20 -10.67 9.79 -17.64
C ARG A 20 -9.46 10.16 -18.52
N MET A 21 -8.33 10.59 -17.95
CA MET A 21 -7.24 11.17 -18.74
C MET A 21 -5.84 10.61 -18.51
N THR A 22 -5.53 9.93 -17.41
CA THR A 22 -4.13 9.58 -17.13
C THR A 22 -3.78 8.14 -17.54
N ARG A 23 -3.41 7.96 -18.81
CA ARG A 23 -2.66 6.79 -19.32
C ARG A 23 -1.15 6.95 -19.01
N HIS A 24 -0.79 7.15 -17.75
CA HIS A 24 0.62 7.22 -17.37
C HIS A 24 1.12 5.83 -16.92
N PRO A 25 2.14 5.24 -17.57
CA PRO A 25 2.55 3.84 -17.32
C PRO A 25 3.01 3.53 -15.88
N LEU A 26 3.33 4.57 -15.09
CA LEU A 26 3.84 4.45 -13.73
C LEU A 26 2.73 4.53 -12.65
N LEU A 27 1.47 4.77 -13.03
CA LEU A 27 0.37 4.86 -12.08
C LEU A 27 -0.21 3.49 -11.77
N PHE A 28 -0.33 3.20 -10.48
CA PHE A 28 -1.03 2.02 -9.98
C PHE A 28 -2.56 2.19 -10.10
N VAL A 29 -3.27 1.07 -10.14
CA VAL A 29 -4.74 1.05 -10.13
C VAL A 29 -5.23 1.52 -8.76
N PRO A 30 -6.02 2.60 -8.67
CA PRO A 30 -6.58 3.04 -7.39
C PRO A 30 -7.53 2.00 -6.80
N GLY A 31 -7.42 1.74 -5.49
CA GLY A 31 -8.31 0.80 -4.81
C GLY A 31 -8.07 -0.67 -5.18
N ALA A 32 -6.86 -1.02 -5.63
CA ALA A 32 -6.45 -2.39 -5.85
C ALA A 32 -6.46 -3.17 -4.51
N ALA A 33 -7.32 -4.18 -4.44
CA ALA A 33 -7.50 -4.99 -3.25
C ALA A 33 -6.33 -5.99 -3.02
N TYR A 34 -5.09 -5.50 -2.88
CA TYR A 34 -3.88 -6.30 -2.67
C TYR A 34 -3.97 -7.20 -1.43
N HIS A 35 -4.66 -6.71 -0.40
CA HIS A 35 -4.95 -7.47 0.82
C HIS A 35 -5.84 -8.69 0.54
N THR A 36 -6.71 -8.67 -0.48
CA THR A 36 -7.53 -9.85 -0.85
C THR A 36 -6.70 -10.88 -1.63
N LEU A 37 -5.67 -10.45 -2.35
CA LEU A 37 -4.82 -11.39 -3.10
C LEU A 37 -4.10 -12.38 -2.18
N ILE A 38 -3.64 -11.95 -1.01
CA ILE A 38 -2.90 -12.85 -0.09
C ILE A 38 -3.80 -13.90 0.57
N GLU A 39 -5.10 -13.64 0.66
CA GLU A 39 -6.07 -14.61 1.21
C GLU A 39 -6.16 -15.86 0.33
N ALA A 40 -6.05 -15.70 -0.99
CA ALA A 40 -6.00 -16.82 -1.94
C ALA A 40 -4.76 -17.73 -1.73
N PHE A 41 -3.69 -17.19 -1.16
CA PHE A 41 -2.47 -17.93 -0.83
C PHE A 41 -2.42 -18.39 0.64
N GLY A 42 -3.54 -18.26 1.38
CA GLY A 42 -3.64 -18.68 2.78
C GLY A 42 -2.93 -17.75 3.78
N GLY A 43 -2.57 -16.54 3.35
CA GLY A 43 -2.07 -15.49 4.23
C GLY A 43 -3.17 -14.54 4.72
N LYS A 44 -2.78 -13.52 5.50
CA LYS A 44 -3.71 -12.53 6.06
C LYS A 44 -3.52 -11.16 5.43
N GLY A 45 -4.60 -10.60 4.89
CA GLY A 45 -4.66 -9.25 4.36
C GLY A 45 -5.03 -8.23 5.44
N TYR A 46 -4.45 -7.05 5.37
CA TYR A 46 -4.85 -5.89 6.20
C TYR A 46 -5.05 -4.68 5.30
N LEU A 47 -6.06 -3.87 5.59
CA LEU A 47 -6.27 -2.55 4.99
C LEU A 47 -6.11 -1.50 6.08
N VAL A 48 -5.25 -0.53 5.84
CA VAL A 48 -4.81 0.45 6.84
C VAL A 48 -4.88 1.85 6.25
N GLY A 49 -5.50 2.78 6.97
CA GLY A 49 -5.55 4.20 6.62
C GLY A 49 -4.87 5.13 7.61
N THR A 50 -4.44 4.62 8.77
CA THR A 50 -3.81 5.43 9.81
C THR A 50 -2.49 4.83 10.31
N PRO A 51 -1.57 5.65 10.86
CA PRO A 51 -0.33 5.15 11.45
C PRO A 51 -0.54 4.16 12.61
N GLU A 52 -1.59 4.36 13.42
CA GLU A 52 -1.90 3.49 14.55
C GLU A 52 -2.40 2.11 14.09
N GLU A 53 -3.22 2.08 13.02
CA GLU A 53 -3.65 0.85 12.36
C GLU A 53 -2.46 0.10 11.75
N LEU A 54 -1.51 0.83 11.14
CA LEU A 54 -0.29 0.22 10.58
C LEU A 54 0.53 -0.48 11.66
N LYS A 55 0.73 0.19 12.80
CA LYS A 55 1.49 -0.34 13.92
C LYS A 55 0.85 -1.62 14.47
N SER A 56 -0.48 -1.61 14.60
CA SER A 56 -1.25 -2.78 15.06
C SER A 56 -1.18 -3.93 14.05
N ALA A 57 -1.38 -3.67 12.76
CA ALA A 57 -1.31 -4.68 11.70
C ALA A 57 0.08 -5.32 11.60
N LEU A 58 1.15 -4.52 11.76
CA LEU A 58 2.52 -5.03 11.82
C LEU A 58 2.71 -5.96 13.01
N ALA A 59 2.34 -5.53 14.22
CA ALA A 59 2.45 -6.35 15.42
C ALA A 59 1.72 -7.69 15.29
N GLU A 60 0.48 -7.67 14.78
CA GLU A 60 -0.32 -8.87 14.53
C GLU A 60 0.31 -9.78 13.46
N SER A 61 0.80 -9.20 12.35
CA SER A 61 1.41 -9.97 11.26
C SER A 61 2.66 -10.73 11.71
N PHE A 62 3.51 -10.09 12.52
CA PHE A 62 4.72 -10.71 13.07
C PHE A 62 4.37 -11.79 14.10
N ALA A 63 3.38 -11.54 14.97
CA ALA A 63 2.93 -12.53 15.94
C ALA A 63 2.29 -13.77 15.27
N ALA A 64 1.51 -13.57 14.19
CA ALA A 64 0.82 -14.65 13.49
C ALA A 64 1.76 -15.62 12.75
N ARG A 65 3.00 -15.21 12.46
CA ARG A 65 4.02 -15.97 11.71
C ARG A 65 3.51 -16.57 10.39
N LYS A 66 2.54 -15.92 9.76
CA LYS A 66 1.97 -16.28 8.46
C LYS A 66 2.34 -15.22 7.42
N PRO A 67 2.34 -15.56 6.12
CA PRO A 67 2.40 -14.56 5.06
C PRO A 67 1.31 -13.51 5.24
N ALA A 68 1.68 -12.24 5.15
CA ALA A 68 0.75 -11.14 5.34
C ALA A 68 0.99 -10.03 4.32
N VAL A 69 -0.10 -9.41 3.86
CA VAL A 69 -0.05 -8.20 3.04
C VAL A 69 -0.76 -7.09 3.79
N ILE A 70 -0.08 -5.97 3.99
CA ILE A 70 -0.65 -4.78 4.61
C ILE A 70 -0.79 -3.72 3.52
N ASN A 71 -2.03 -3.46 3.11
CA ASN A 71 -2.37 -2.40 2.16
C ASN A 71 -2.54 -1.09 2.90
N VAL A 72 -1.63 -0.14 2.70
CA VAL A 72 -1.61 1.16 3.36
C VAL A 72 -2.07 2.23 2.39
N THR A 73 -3.12 2.95 2.75
CA THR A 73 -3.60 4.08 1.96
C THR A 73 -2.77 5.34 2.28
N ILE A 74 -2.18 5.94 1.24
CA ILE A 74 -1.33 7.13 1.33
C ILE A 74 -1.91 8.22 0.40
N ASP A 75 -1.57 9.48 0.67
CA ASP A 75 -1.87 10.59 -0.24
C ASP A 75 -0.88 10.60 -1.43
N PRO A 76 -1.35 10.73 -2.68
CA PRO A 76 -0.51 10.62 -3.88
C PRO A 76 0.59 11.67 -3.96
N TYR A 77 0.42 12.77 -3.24
CA TYR A 77 1.34 13.90 -3.26
C TYR A 77 2.28 13.89 -2.06
N ALA A 78 2.20 12.87 -1.20
CA ALA A 78 3.11 12.69 -0.07
C ALA A 78 4.51 12.19 -0.51
N GLY A 79 4.63 11.64 -1.71
CA GLY A 79 5.89 11.11 -2.26
C GLY A 79 6.68 12.13 -3.08
N ALA A 80 8.01 12.03 -3.03
CA ALA A 80 8.90 12.55 -4.07
C ALA A 80 9.36 11.36 -4.93
N GLU A 81 9.28 11.45 -6.26
CA GLU A 81 9.54 10.34 -7.20
C GLU A 81 10.89 9.63 -7.02
N SER A 82 11.86 10.25 -6.36
CA SER A 82 13.19 9.70 -6.10
C SER A 82 13.54 9.60 -4.61
N GLY A 83 12.62 9.93 -3.70
CA GLY A 83 12.95 10.04 -2.27
C GLY A 83 14.13 11.00 -2.02
N ARG A 84 15.08 10.61 -1.16
CA ARG A 84 16.24 11.43 -0.75
C ARG A 84 17.47 11.27 -1.65
N LEU A 85 17.26 11.33 -2.97
CA LEU A 85 18.31 11.17 -4.01
C LEU A 85 18.75 12.52 -4.61
N GLN A 86 18.35 13.65 -4.02
CA GLN A 86 18.61 14.99 -4.55
C GLN A 86 20.03 15.53 -4.25
N HIS A 87 20.88 14.80 -3.53
CA HIS A 87 22.26 15.22 -3.31
C HIS A 87 23.17 14.62 -4.38
N LYS A 88 23.39 15.37 -5.47
CA LYS A 88 24.62 15.25 -6.26
C LYS A 88 25.61 16.28 -5.71
N ASN A 89 26.74 15.76 -5.26
CA ASN A 89 27.93 16.42 -4.71
C ASN A 89 28.11 17.90 -5.09
#